data_AF-A0A838R5Q3-F1
#
_entry.id   AF-A0A838R5Q3-F1
#
_cell.length_a   1.000
_cell.length_b   1.000
_cell.length_c   1.000
_cell.angle_alpha   90.00
_cell.angle_beta   90.00
_cell.angle_gamma   90.00
#
_symmetry.space_group_name_H-M   'P 1'
#
loop_
_entity.id
_entity.type
_entity.pdbx_description
1 polymer ?
#
loop_
_entity_poly.entity_id
_entity_poly.type
_entity_poly.pdbx_seq_one_letter_code
_entity_poly.pdbx_strand_id
1 'polypeptide(L)'
;MSRYTKLTVSLAALLVVALALANPASAQLVALRHHSTVLGDHLSGASELVRAQGSFLRDEADAAETWVRVAAARDDYWYQRAEKFYQVKQMRLNYIQQKANSNRQQQSYEAAAEETAALRLLATVQQGAPQWPTALRNAKFAGSMSLIESLLRNWSPEDTTGVVYRRALATEAGVLRTRVAKDMSIDHGSRVRAVETLRQLQLLADLPSDAGAVQHLAAR
;
A
#
# COMPACT_ATOMS: atom_id res chain seq x y z
N MET A 1 -38.23 33.59 -29.99
CA MET A 1 -39.25 34.58 -29.57
C MET A 1 -40.44 33.88 -28.93
N SER A 2 -41.03 34.48 -27.89
CA SER A 2 -42.32 34.11 -27.27
C SER A 2 -42.32 32.99 -26.19
N ARG A 3 -41.60 33.21 -25.08
CA ARG A 3 -41.92 32.59 -23.77
C ARG A 3 -42.13 33.62 -22.64
N TYR A 4 -41.79 34.89 -22.86
CA TYR A 4 -41.98 35.99 -21.90
C TYR A 4 -43.33 36.71 -22.02
N THR A 5 -44.10 36.46 -23.09
CA THR A 5 -45.41 37.09 -23.34
C THR A 5 -46.59 36.37 -22.67
N LYS A 6 -46.41 35.12 -22.20
CA LYS A 6 -47.46 34.40 -21.46
C LYS A 6 -47.46 34.71 -19.95
N LEU A 7 -46.41 35.38 -19.45
CA LEU A 7 -46.24 35.69 -18.03
C LEU A 7 -46.84 37.05 -17.62
N THR A 8 -47.09 37.96 -18.58
CA THR A 8 -47.64 39.29 -18.30
C THR A 8 -49.18 39.33 -18.31
N VAL A 9 -49.83 38.46 -19.09
CA VAL A 9 -51.31 38.46 -19.19
C VAL A 9 -51.98 37.86 -17.95
N SER A 10 -51.35 36.89 -17.30
CA SER A 10 -51.89 36.25 -16.09
C SER A 10 -51.75 37.09 -14.81
N LEU A 11 -50.86 38.10 -14.81
CA LEU A 11 -50.63 38.97 -13.65
C LEU A 11 -51.55 40.20 -13.64
N ALA A 12 -52.01 40.65 -14.81
CA ALA A 12 -52.98 41.74 -14.94
C ALA A 12 -54.41 41.33 -14.54
N ALA A 13 -54.80 40.06 -14.79
CA ALA A 13 -56.13 39.56 -14.42
C ALA A 13 -56.31 39.36 -12.90
N LEU A 14 -55.22 39.16 -12.15
CA LEU A 14 -55.25 38.97 -10.70
C LEU A 14 -55.26 40.30 -9.91
N LEU A 15 -54.88 41.41 -10.54
CA LEU A 15 -54.85 42.74 -9.91
C LEU A 15 -56.18 43.50 -10.06
N VAL A 16 -57.01 43.18 -11.05
CA VAL A 16 -58.32 43.83 -11.25
C VAL A 16 -59.40 43.30 -10.30
N VAL A 17 -59.29 42.05 -9.84
CA VAL A 17 -60.24 41.47 -8.85
C VAL A 17 -59.95 41.97 -7.42
N ALA A 18 -58.73 42.42 -7.13
CA ALA A 18 -58.34 42.97 -5.83
C ALA A 18 -58.80 44.44 -5.60
N LEU A 19 -59.12 45.19 -6.66
CA LEU A 19 -59.53 46.60 -6.57
C LEU A 19 -61.05 46.83 -6.61
N ALA A 20 -61.88 45.81 -6.87
CA ALA A 20 -63.34 45.95 -6.93
C ALA A 20 -64.07 45.73 -5.59
N LEU A 21 -63.35 45.44 -4.50
CA LEU A 21 -63.92 45.19 -3.16
C LEU A 21 -63.66 46.30 -2.13
N ALA A 22 -63.06 47.42 -2.55
CA ALA A 22 -62.95 48.61 -1.71
C ALA A 22 -64.22 49.48 -1.83
N ASN A 23 -65.34 48.99 -1.28
CA ASN A 23 -66.52 49.83 -1.08
C ASN A 23 -66.38 50.55 0.27
N PRO A 24 -66.56 51.88 0.34
CA PRO A 24 -66.30 52.65 1.56
C PRO A 24 -67.35 52.32 2.63
N ALA A 25 -66.85 52.13 3.85
CA ALA A 25 -67.62 51.97 5.05
C ALA A 25 -68.65 53.10 5.22
N SER A 26 -69.93 52.73 5.24
CA SER A 26 -70.96 53.52 5.94
C SER A 26 -71.21 52.82 7.27
N ALA A 27 -70.71 53.44 8.34
CA ALA A 27 -70.95 53.00 9.70
C ALA A 27 -72.45 53.14 10.03
N GLN A 28 -73.20 52.05 9.94
CA GLN A 28 -74.46 51.88 10.65
C GLN A 28 -74.26 50.81 11.71
N LEU A 29 -74.12 51.27 12.96
CA LEU A 29 -74.20 50.45 14.17
C LEU A 29 -75.57 49.80 14.25
N VAL A 30 -75.72 48.62 13.65
CA VAL A 30 -76.79 47.68 13.95
C VAL A 30 -76.17 46.60 14.81
N ALA A 31 -76.57 46.55 16.08
CA ALA A 31 -76.22 45.48 17.00
C ALA A 31 -76.72 44.14 16.41
N LEU A 32 -75.84 43.45 15.68
CA LEU A 32 -76.12 42.17 15.07
C LEU A 32 -75.78 41.07 16.08
N ARG A 33 -76.83 40.49 16.65
CA ARG A 33 -76.78 39.22 17.38
C ARG A 33 -75.94 38.21 16.58
N HIS A 34 -74.99 37.56 17.25
CA HIS A 34 -74.23 36.44 16.70
C HIS A 34 -75.19 35.27 16.37
N HIS A 35 -75.67 35.24 15.14
CA HIS A 35 -76.26 34.07 14.53
C HIS A 35 -75.30 33.65 13.43
N SER A 36 -74.69 32.47 13.58
CA SER A 36 -73.87 31.90 12.50
C SER A 36 -74.78 31.76 11.29
N THR A 37 -74.42 32.44 10.22
CA THR A 37 -75.13 32.27 8.94
C THR A 37 -74.42 31.14 8.23
N VAL A 38 -75.16 30.25 7.57
CA VAL A 38 -74.60 29.15 6.77
C VAL A 38 -73.53 29.66 5.80
N LEU A 39 -73.73 30.87 5.24
CA LEU A 39 -72.72 31.54 4.40
C LEU A 39 -71.46 31.95 5.17
N GLY A 40 -71.58 32.47 6.39
CA GLY A 40 -70.45 32.79 7.26
C GLY A 40 -69.63 31.56 7.65
N ASP A 41 -70.30 30.44 7.96
CA ASP A 41 -69.66 29.16 8.30
C ASP A 41 -68.95 28.54 7.08
N HIS A 42 -69.50 28.71 5.87
CA HIS A 42 -68.83 28.31 4.63
C HIS A 42 -67.59 29.18 4.33
N LEU A 43 -67.67 30.49 4.55
CA LEU A 43 -66.54 31.40 4.32
C LEU A 43 -65.43 31.19 5.36
N SER A 44 -65.76 30.96 6.63
CA SER A 44 -64.76 30.60 7.65
C SER A 44 -64.12 29.26 7.35
N GLY A 45 -64.90 28.23 6.99
CA GLY A 45 -64.39 26.92 6.58
C GLY A 45 -63.47 27.00 5.35
N ALA A 46 -63.82 27.81 4.34
CA ALA A 46 -62.96 28.04 3.19
C ALA A 46 -61.63 28.72 3.57
N SER A 47 -61.67 29.68 4.51
CA SER A 47 -60.45 30.35 4.99
C SER A 47 -59.53 29.41 5.79
N GLU A 48 -60.11 28.48 6.57
CA GLU A 48 -59.36 27.45 7.29
C GLU A 48 -58.75 26.43 6.33
N LEU A 49 -59.45 26.04 5.26
CA LEU A 49 -58.92 25.17 4.22
C LEU A 49 -57.71 25.79 3.50
N VAL A 50 -57.77 27.09 3.15
CA VAL A 50 -56.64 27.80 2.54
C VAL A 50 -55.45 27.88 3.51
N ARG A 51 -55.71 28.12 4.80
CA ARG A 51 -54.68 28.12 5.84
C ARG A 51 -54.03 26.74 6.01
N ALA A 52 -54.82 25.68 6.04
CA ALA A 52 -54.36 24.29 6.14
C ALA A 52 -53.55 23.85 4.92
N GLN A 53 -53.96 24.26 3.71
CA GLN A 53 -53.19 24.03 2.49
C GLN A 53 -51.85 24.77 2.53
N GLY A 54 -51.84 26.01 3.03
CA GLY A 54 -50.62 26.79 3.22
C GLY A 54 -49.65 26.17 4.24
N SER A 55 -50.14 25.60 5.34
CA SER A 55 -49.28 24.88 6.30
C SER A 55 -48.73 23.58 5.71
N PHE A 56 -49.56 22.81 5.00
CA PHE A 56 -49.12 21.57 4.34
C PHE A 56 -47.97 21.82 3.35
N LEU A 57 -48.09 22.85 2.50
CA LEU A 57 -47.03 23.19 1.53
C LEU A 57 -45.72 23.63 2.20
N ARG A 58 -45.80 24.27 3.38
CA ARG A 58 -44.61 24.61 4.16
C ARG A 58 -43.95 23.36 4.75
N ASP A 59 -44.74 22.49 5.36
CA ASP A 59 -44.23 21.24 5.93
C ASP A 59 -43.61 20.35 4.84
N GLU A 60 -44.20 20.32 3.63
CA GLU A 60 -43.65 19.61 2.48
C GLU A 60 -42.33 20.23 2.00
N ALA A 61 -42.23 21.56 1.95
CA ALA A 61 -40.99 22.25 1.59
C ALA A 61 -39.88 22.02 2.62
N ASP A 62 -40.20 22.07 3.92
CA ASP A 62 -39.25 21.81 5.01
C ASP A 62 -38.78 20.35 4.99
N ALA A 63 -39.69 19.42 4.71
CA ALA A 63 -39.34 18.00 4.53
C ALA A 63 -38.41 17.82 3.32
N ALA A 64 -38.69 18.45 2.19
CA ALA A 64 -37.85 18.40 1.00
C ALA A 64 -36.45 18.97 1.27
N GLU A 65 -36.34 20.11 1.97
CA GLU A 65 -35.06 20.67 2.37
C GLU A 65 -34.28 19.72 3.27
N THR A 66 -34.96 19.08 4.22
CA THR A 66 -34.35 18.09 5.12
C THR A 66 -33.77 16.92 4.35
N TRP A 67 -34.51 16.39 3.36
CA TRP A 67 -34.01 15.30 2.51
C TRP A 67 -32.79 15.69 1.68
N VAL A 68 -32.75 16.92 1.16
CA VAL A 68 -31.58 17.43 0.43
C VAL A 68 -30.36 17.52 1.36
N ARG A 69 -30.53 18.04 2.58
CA ARG A 69 -29.44 18.10 3.57
C ARG A 69 -28.93 16.71 3.97
N VAL A 70 -29.84 15.75 4.16
CA VAL A 70 -29.48 14.35 4.47
C VAL A 70 -28.73 13.69 3.31
N ALA A 71 -29.17 13.91 2.07
CA ALA A 71 -28.49 13.40 0.89
C ALA A 71 -27.08 13.96 0.76
N ALA A 72 -26.91 15.28 0.92
CA ALA A 72 -25.60 15.92 0.91
C ALA A 72 -24.68 15.37 2.02
N ALA A 73 -25.17 15.28 3.26
CA ALA A 73 -24.40 14.73 4.37
C ALA A 73 -23.99 13.27 4.17
N ARG A 74 -24.86 12.47 3.53
CA ARG A 74 -24.55 11.08 3.16
C ARG A 74 -23.43 11.02 2.14
N ASP A 75 -23.49 11.87 1.11
CA ASP A 75 -22.48 11.89 0.06
C ASP A 75 -21.12 12.34 0.61
N ASP A 76 -21.10 13.38 1.44
CA ASP A 76 -19.90 13.84 2.15
C ASP A 76 -19.27 12.73 3.00
N TYR A 77 -20.09 11.97 3.73
CA TYR A 77 -19.62 10.83 4.51
C TYR A 77 -18.96 9.77 3.62
N TRP A 78 -19.56 9.44 2.47
CA TRP A 78 -18.99 8.47 1.53
C TRP A 78 -17.68 8.95 0.93
N TYR A 79 -17.58 10.23 0.56
CA TYR A 79 -16.34 10.82 0.07
C TYR A 79 -15.22 10.75 1.10
N GLN A 80 -15.48 11.17 2.34
CA GLN A 80 -14.50 11.12 3.43
C GLN A 80 -14.06 9.67 3.73
N ARG A 81 -15.01 8.73 3.70
CA ARG A 81 -14.71 7.31 3.91
C ARG A 81 -13.82 6.75 2.80
N ALA A 82 -14.11 7.08 1.54
CA ALA A 82 -13.31 6.66 0.40
C ALA A 82 -11.89 7.24 0.49
N GLU A 83 -11.76 8.53 0.80
CA GLU A 83 -10.48 9.20 0.94
C GLU A 83 -9.60 8.52 2.02
N LYS A 84 -10.16 8.29 3.21
CA LYS A 84 -9.46 7.58 4.30
C LYS A 84 -9.02 6.18 3.88
N PHE A 85 -9.88 5.45 3.16
CA PHE A 85 -9.53 4.12 2.66
C PHE A 85 -8.34 4.18 1.68
N TYR A 86 -8.35 5.14 0.74
CA TYR A 86 -7.22 5.32 -0.18
C TYR A 86 -5.94 5.72 0.53
N GLN A 87 -6.00 6.64 1.50
CA GLN A 87 -4.85 7.04 2.31
C GLN A 87 -4.24 5.85 3.07
N VAL A 88 -5.07 5.05 3.74
CA VAL A 88 -4.62 3.84 4.46
C VAL A 88 -4.01 2.82 3.49
N LYS A 89 -4.62 2.63 2.32
CA LYS A 89 -4.09 1.75 1.28
C LYS A 89 -2.71 2.22 0.79
N GLN A 90 -2.54 3.52 0.54
CA GLN A 90 -1.26 4.09 0.13
C GLN A 90 -0.19 3.94 1.22
N MET A 91 -0.51 4.25 2.48
CA MET A 91 0.42 4.04 3.61
C MET A 91 0.87 2.59 3.72
N ARG A 92 -0.05 1.63 3.54
CA ARG A 92 0.28 0.20 3.58
C ARG A 92 1.21 -0.20 2.43
N LEU A 93 0.97 0.30 1.22
CA LEU A 93 1.83 0.03 0.06
C LEU A 93 3.23 0.62 0.28
N ASN A 94 3.32 1.86 0.77
CA ASN A 94 4.59 2.51 1.09
C ASN A 94 5.37 1.73 2.15
N TYR A 95 4.70 1.27 3.22
CA TYR A 95 5.32 0.44 4.25
C TYR A 95 5.86 -0.89 3.70
N ILE A 96 5.08 -1.59 2.86
CA ILE A 96 5.51 -2.84 2.23
C ILE A 96 6.73 -2.60 1.34
N GLN A 97 6.71 -1.52 0.54
CA GLN A 97 7.81 -1.16 -0.34
C GLN A 97 9.07 -0.79 0.46
N GLN A 98 8.93 0.00 1.53
CA GLN A 98 10.05 0.36 2.41
C GLN A 98 10.65 -0.88 3.07
N LYS A 99 9.82 -1.79 3.58
CA LYS A 99 10.27 -3.06 4.18
C LYS A 99 10.97 -3.95 3.16
N ALA A 100 10.42 -4.07 1.96
CA ALA A 100 11.05 -4.84 0.88
C ALA A 100 12.41 -4.23 0.48
N ASN A 101 12.51 -2.90 0.38
CA ASN A 101 13.77 -2.22 0.07
C ASN A 101 14.80 -2.40 1.18
N SER A 102 14.41 -2.28 2.45
CA SER A 102 15.27 -2.55 3.59
C SER A 102 15.81 -3.98 3.58
N ASN A 103 14.94 -4.96 3.30
CA ASN A 103 15.35 -6.36 3.23
C ASN A 103 16.31 -6.62 2.07
N ARG A 104 16.04 -6.06 0.88
CA ARG A 104 16.97 -6.15 -0.27
C ARG A 104 18.31 -5.50 0.04
N GLN A 105 18.30 -4.35 0.70
CA GLN A 105 19.51 -3.64 1.09
C GLN A 105 20.34 -4.47 2.09
N GLN A 106 19.69 -5.00 3.12
CA GLN A 106 20.35 -5.90 4.08
C GLN A 106 20.93 -7.14 3.37
N GLN A 107 20.15 -7.78 2.49
CA GLN A 107 20.62 -8.91 1.70
C GLN A 107 21.83 -8.55 0.82
N SER A 108 21.85 -7.34 0.24
CA SER A 108 23.00 -6.90 -0.57
C SER A 108 24.26 -6.67 0.27
N TYR A 109 24.12 -6.14 1.51
CA TYR A 109 25.25 -6.00 2.42
C TYR A 109 25.76 -7.34 2.93
N GLU A 110 24.85 -8.26 3.28
CA GLU A 110 25.20 -9.62 3.69
C GLU A 110 25.90 -10.38 2.55
N ALA A 111 25.38 -10.28 1.32
CA ALA A 111 26.00 -10.89 0.14
C ALA A 111 27.41 -10.31 -0.13
N ALA A 112 27.58 -8.99 -0.05
CA ALA A 112 28.89 -8.35 -0.21
C ALA A 112 29.87 -8.75 0.91
N ALA A 113 29.40 -8.86 2.15
CA ALA A 113 30.21 -9.35 3.26
C ALA A 113 30.62 -10.82 3.07
N GLU A 114 29.71 -11.68 2.62
CA GLU A 114 30.00 -13.08 2.29
C GLU A 114 31.03 -13.17 1.14
N GLU A 115 30.90 -12.35 0.10
CA GLU A 115 31.83 -12.30 -1.04
C GLU A 115 33.24 -11.86 -0.62
N THR A 116 33.35 -10.77 0.15
CA THR A 116 34.66 -10.30 0.67
C THR A 116 35.31 -11.33 1.60
N ALA A 117 34.52 -12.04 2.43
CA ALA A 117 35.04 -13.12 3.27
C ALA A 117 35.57 -14.29 2.43
N ALA A 118 34.86 -14.65 1.36
CA ALA A 118 35.29 -15.66 0.39
C ALA A 118 36.62 -15.28 -0.27
N LEU A 119 36.76 -14.04 -0.76
CA LEU A 119 37.99 -13.56 -1.39
C LEU A 119 39.18 -13.53 -0.40
N ARG A 120 38.94 -13.13 0.86
CA ARG A 120 39.97 -13.22 1.91
C ARG A 120 40.41 -14.66 2.15
N LEU A 121 39.47 -15.60 2.17
CA LEU A 121 39.79 -17.02 2.30
C LEU A 121 40.69 -17.48 1.15
N LEU A 122 40.34 -17.16 -0.10
CA LEU A 122 41.18 -17.50 -1.26
C LEU A 122 42.61 -16.95 -1.10
N ALA A 123 42.75 -15.67 -0.73
CA ALA A 123 44.04 -15.04 -0.51
C ALA A 123 44.86 -15.74 0.59
N THR A 124 44.24 -16.11 1.72
CA THR A 124 44.95 -16.83 2.80
C THR A 124 45.43 -18.22 2.38
N VAL A 125 44.66 -18.92 1.54
CA VAL A 125 45.03 -20.23 1.02
C VAL A 125 46.18 -20.11 0.02
N GLN A 126 46.14 -19.12 -0.87
CA GLN A 126 47.20 -18.86 -1.85
C GLN A 126 48.51 -18.41 -1.21
N GLN A 127 48.45 -17.68 -0.09
CA GLN A 127 49.62 -17.30 0.72
C GLN A 127 50.19 -18.47 1.54
N GLY A 128 49.58 -19.66 1.49
CA GLY A 128 50.09 -20.86 2.13
C GLY A 128 49.77 -21.00 3.63
N ALA A 129 48.90 -20.14 4.18
CA ALA A 129 48.47 -20.18 5.58
C ALA A 129 46.95 -20.33 5.72
N PRO A 130 46.35 -21.44 5.23
CA PRO A 130 44.91 -21.61 5.27
C PRO A 130 44.40 -21.79 6.70
N GLN A 131 43.58 -20.87 7.18
CA GLN A 131 42.95 -20.96 8.50
C GLN A 131 41.62 -21.72 8.42
N TRP A 132 41.69 -23.04 8.33
CA TRP A 132 40.48 -23.86 8.30
C TRP A 132 39.83 -23.98 9.69
N PRO A 133 38.48 -23.98 9.78
CA PRO A 133 37.76 -24.34 11.00
C PRO A 133 38.16 -25.72 11.54
N THR A 134 38.14 -25.88 12.87
CA THR A 134 38.58 -27.11 13.56
C THR A 134 37.89 -28.37 13.05
N ALA A 135 36.60 -28.27 12.71
CA ALA A 135 35.83 -29.40 12.17
C ALA A 135 36.36 -29.90 10.82
N LEU A 136 36.89 -29.02 9.95
CA LEU A 136 37.46 -29.40 8.66
C LEU A 136 38.87 -29.98 8.79
N ARG A 137 39.55 -29.76 9.92
CA ARG A 137 40.88 -30.34 10.21
C ARG A 137 40.82 -31.80 10.67
N ASN A 138 39.62 -32.37 10.84
CA ASN A 138 39.47 -33.75 11.26
C ASN A 138 39.96 -34.71 10.15
N ALA A 139 40.68 -35.77 10.52
CA ALA A 139 41.28 -36.73 9.60
C ALA A 139 40.28 -37.31 8.59
N LYS A 140 39.02 -37.49 8.99
CA LYS A 140 37.92 -37.96 8.12
C LYS A 140 37.65 -37.09 6.89
N PHE A 141 38.07 -35.83 6.91
CA PHE A 141 37.90 -34.87 5.81
C PHE A 141 39.21 -34.45 5.15
N ALA A 142 40.36 -34.93 5.63
CA ALA A 142 41.67 -34.48 5.18
C ALA A 142 41.87 -34.66 3.66
N GLY A 143 41.39 -35.76 3.08
CA GLY A 143 41.47 -35.99 1.64
C GLY A 143 40.71 -34.94 0.82
N SER A 144 39.44 -34.69 1.15
CA SER A 144 38.64 -33.65 0.48
C SER A 144 39.23 -32.25 0.69
N MET A 145 39.76 -31.95 1.88
CA MET A 145 40.41 -30.68 2.15
C MET A 145 41.71 -30.48 1.36
N SER A 146 42.54 -31.52 1.21
CA SER A 146 43.75 -31.45 0.39
C SER A 146 43.45 -31.20 -1.10
N LEU A 147 42.34 -31.75 -1.59
CA LEU A 147 41.87 -31.52 -2.94
C LEU A 147 41.33 -30.09 -3.09
N ILE A 148 40.54 -29.60 -2.13
CA ILE A 148 40.09 -28.20 -2.11
C ILE A 148 41.28 -27.24 -2.09
N GLU A 149 42.30 -27.49 -1.27
CA GLU A 149 43.52 -26.68 -1.23
C GLU A 149 44.28 -26.69 -2.56
N SER A 150 44.40 -27.85 -3.22
CA SER A 150 45.08 -27.92 -4.52
C SER A 150 44.31 -27.16 -5.60
N LEU A 151 42.98 -27.26 -5.61
CA LEU A 151 42.12 -26.50 -6.51
C LEU A 151 42.27 -24.99 -6.29
N LEU A 152 42.27 -24.53 -5.03
CA LEU A 152 42.38 -23.12 -4.69
C LEU A 152 43.77 -22.54 -4.98
N ARG A 153 44.84 -23.31 -4.76
CA ARG A 153 46.22 -22.89 -5.08
C ARG A 153 46.45 -22.73 -6.58
N ASN A 154 45.86 -23.61 -7.38
CA ASN A 154 45.99 -23.59 -8.83
C ASN A 154 44.98 -22.66 -9.52
N TRP A 155 44.10 -22.02 -8.75
CA TRP A 155 43.10 -21.13 -9.29
C TRP A 155 43.66 -19.73 -9.53
N SER A 156 43.66 -19.33 -10.81
CA SER A 156 43.79 -17.93 -11.22
C SER A 156 42.43 -17.36 -11.67
N PRO A 157 42.01 -16.17 -11.21
CA PRO A 157 40.78 -15.51 -11.68
C PRO A 157 40.82 -15.15 -13.17
N GLU A 158 42.01 -15.01 -13.74
CA GLU A 158 42.25 -14.54 -15.10
C GLU A 158 42.34 -15.67 -16.14
N ASP A 159 42.35 -16.93 -15.69
CA ASP A 159 42.57 -18.08 -16.56
C ASP A 159 41.23 -18.71 -17.02
N THR A 160 41.04 -18.80 -18.33
CA THR A 160 39.85 -19.41 -18.97
C THR A 160 39.76 -20.92 -18.71
N THR A 161 40.88 -21.58 -18.39
CA THR A 161 40.88 -22.98 -17.92
C THR A 161 40.32 -23.13 -16.50
N GLY A 162 40.15 -22.02 -15.77
CA GLY A 162 39.60 -21.93 -14.42
C GLY A 162 38.17 -22.45 -14.25
N VAL A 163 37.42 -22.67 -15.35
CA VAL A 163 36.05 -23.19 -15.29
C VAL A 163 36.00 -24.64 -14.76
N VAL A 164 36.97 -25.48 -15.15
CA VAL A 164 37.04 -26.88 -14.69
C VAL A 164 37.35 -26.93 -13.20
N TYR A 165 38.31 -26.10 -12.74
CA TYR A 165 38.68 -25.99 -11.33
C TYR A 165 37.53 -25.44 -10.47
N ARG A 166 36.80 -24.43 -10.96
CA ARG A 166 35.60 -23.91 -10.30
C ARG A 166 34.52 -24.97 -10.12
N ARG A 167 34.21 -25.71 -11.19
CA ARG A 167 33.19 -26.77 -11.12
C ARG A 167 33.59 -27.91 -10.19
N ALA A 168 34.87 -28.30 -10.21
CA ALA A 168 35.41 -29.29 -9.28
C ALA A 168 35.31 -28.80 -7.83
N LEU A 169 35.65 -27.53 -7.57
CA LEU A 169 35.55 -26.92 -6.25
C LEU A 169 34.10 -26.87 -5.76
N ALA A 170 33.16 -26.42 -6.59
CA ALA A 170 31.73 -26.38 -6.24
C ALA A 170 31.20 -27.76 -5.85
N THR A 171 31.61 -28.79 -6.57
CA THR A 171 31.20 -30.18 -6.33
C THR A 171 31.77 -30.69 -5.01
N GLU A 172 33.08 -30.54 -4.80
CA GLU A 172 33.77 -31.05 -3.62
C GLU A 172 33.39 -30.30 -2.35
N ALA A 173 33.26 -28.97 -2.42
CA ALA A 173 32.73 -28.17 -1.32
C ALA A 173 31.27 -28.54 -0.99
N GLY A 174 30.44 -28.81 -2.00
CA GLY A 174 29.06 -29.25 -1.81
C GLY A 174 28.94 -30.62 -1.17
N VAL A 175 29.71 -31.60 -1.65
CA VAL A 175 29.76 -32.94 -1.05
C VAL A 175 30.25 -32.84 0.39
N LEU A 176 31.34 -32.12 0.65
CA LEU A 176 31.89 -31.99 1.99
C LEU A 176 30.92 -31.27 2.94
N ARG A 177 30.19 -30.27 2.45
CA ARG A 177 29.17 -29.55 3.23
C ARG A 177 28.06 -30.49 3.68
N THR A 178 27.56 -31.34 2.80
CA THR A 178 26.53 -32.33 3.16
C THR A 178 27.04 -33.36 4.17
N ARG A 179 28.30 -33.80 4.04
CA ARG A 179 28.93 -34.74 4.99
C ARG A 179 29.11 -34.12 6.37
N VAL A 180 29.67 -32.91 6.44
CA VAL A 180 29.86 -32.17 7.69
C VAL A 180 28.52 -31.86 8.36
N ALA A 181 27.51 -31.45 7.60
CA ALA A 181 26.18 -31.14 8.14
C ALA A 181 25.48 -32.36 8.77
N LYS A 182 25.68 -33.55 8.22
CA LYS A 182 25.11 -34.81 8.72
C LYS A 182 25.91 -35.42 9.88
N ASP A 183 27.12 -34.94 10.10
CA ASP A 183 28.00 -35.50 11.12
C ASP A 183 27.61 -34.99 12.52
N MET A 184 27.09 -35.91 13.32
CA MET A 184 26.67 -35.64 14.70
C MET A 184 27.80 -35.81 15.72
N SER A 185 28.97 -36.31 15.30
CA SER A 185 30.15 -36.41 16.17
C SER A 185 30.87 -35.07 16.37
N ILE A 186 30.52 -34.05 15.59
CA ILE A 186 31.11 -32.72 15.63
C ILE A 186 30.20 -31.81 16.45
N ASP A 187 30.79 -31.00 17.33
CA ASP A 187 30.09 -29.96 18.05
C ASP A 187 29.32 -29.01 17.10
N HIS A 188 28.14 -28.56 17.52
CA HIS A 188 27.24 -27.75 16.71
C HIS A 188 27.91 -26.46 16.21
N GLY A 189 28.60 -25.72 17.08
CA GLY A 189 29.24 -24.46 16.72
C GLY A 189 30.37 -24.65 15.71
N SER A 190 31.16 -25.71 15.89
CA SER A 190 32.22 -26.07 14.94
C SER A 190 31.66 -26.52 13.59
N ARG A 191 30.52 -27.22 13.58
CA ARG A 191 29.81 -27.65 12.37
C ARG A 191 29.24 -26.46 11.60
N VAL A 192 28.62 -25.49 12.27
CA VAL A 192 28.10 -24.27 11.63
C VAL A 192 29.21 -23.50 10.93
N ARG A 193 30.32 -23.24 11.63
CA ARG A 193 31.48 -22.55 11.04
C ARG A 193 32.04 -23.29 9.82
N ALA A 194 32.15 -24.62 9.88
CA ALA A 194 32.62 -25.41 8.74
C ALA A 194 31.66 -25.35 7.55
N VAL A 195 30.34 -25.42 7.78
CA VAL A 195 29.33 -25.29 6.72
C VAL A 195 29.35 -23.89 6.11
N GLU A 196 29.55 -22.85 6.91
CA GLU A 196 29.70 -21.46 6.46
C GLU A 196 30.94 -21.27 5.58
N THR A 197 32.09 -21.78 6.02
CA THR A 197 33.33 -21.76 5.22
C THR A 197 33.17 -22.53 3.90
N LEU A 198 32.50 -23.67 3.91
CA LEU A 198 32.23 -24.43 2.69
C LEU A 198 31.24 -23.72 1.76
N ARG A 199 30.28 -22.96 2.31
CA ARG A 199 29.41 -22.09 1.53
C ARG A 199 30.20 -20.94 0.87
N GLN A 200 31.14 -20.33 1.58
CA GLN A 200 32.03 -19.30 1.00
C GLN A 200 32.86 -19.88 -0.17
N LEU A 201 33.34 -21.12 -0.06
CA LEU A 201 34.03 -21.81 -1.16
C LEU A 201 33.13 -22.06 -2.37
N GLN A 202 31.85 -22.37 -2.16
CA GLN A 202 30.86 -22.48 -3.25
C GLN A 202 30.60 -21.12 -3.91
N LEU A 203 30.47 -20.05 -3.12
CA LEU A 203 30.30 -18.69 -3.64
C LEU A 203 31.46 -18.27 -4.53
N LEU A 204 32.70 -18.57 -4.10
CA LEU A 204 33.87 -18.35 -4.95
C LEU A 204 33.69 -19.07 -6.28
N ALA A 205 33.31 -20.35 -6.26
CA ALA A 205 33.21 -21.17 -7.48
C ALA A 205 32.19 -20.61 -8.49
N ASP A 206 31.15 -19.96 -7.98
CA ASP A 206 30.08 -19.34 -8.77
C ASP A 206 30.40 -17.90 -9.23
N LEU A 207 31.54 -17.32 -8.83
CA LEU A 207 31.95 -15.98 -9.28
C LEU A 207 32.11 -15.97 -10.82
N PRO A 208 31.56 -14.95 -11.49
CA PRO A 208 31.64 -14.84 -12.95
C PRO A 208 33.11 -14.84 -13.41
N SER A 209 33.40 -15.56 -14.50
CA SER A 209 34.74 -15.66 -15.09
C SER A 209 35.20 -14.42 -15.83
N ASP A 210 34.39 -13.36 -15.84
CA ASP A 210 34.69 -12.16 -16.60
C ASP A 210 35.78 -11.37 -15.88
N ALA A 211 36.96 -11.38 -16.48
CA ALA A 211 38.17 -10.68 -16.04
C ALA A 211 37.99 -9.18 -15.75
N GLY A 212 36.86 -8.56 -16.15
CA GLY A 212 36.51 -7.18 -15.83
C GLY A 212 35.86 -6.96 -14.45
N ALA A 213 35.21 -7.97 -13.85
CA ALA A 213 34.49 -7.79 -12.58
C ALA A 213 35.44 -7.74 -11.36
N VAL A 214 36.51 -8.54 -11.39
CA VAL A 214 37.48 -8.64 -10.28
C VAL A 214 38.36 -7.37 -10.18
N GLN A 215 38.74 -6.76 -11.30
CA GLN A 215 39.51 -5.51 -11.32
C GLN A 215 38.69 -4.29 -10.86
N HIS A 216 37.38 -4.25 -11.14
CA HIS A 216 36.52 -3.17 -10.65
C HIS A 216 36.17 -3.28 -9.15
N LEU A 217 36.31 -4.45 -8.55
CA LEU A 217 36.09 -4.70 -7.11
C LEU A 217 37.35 -4.47 -6.26
N ALA A 218 38.55 -4.71 -6.81
CA ALA A 218 39.82 -4.40 -6.12
C ALA A 218 40.19 -2.91 -6.13
N ALA A 219 39.56 -2.12 -7.02
CA ALA A 219 39.80 -0.67 -7.16
C ALA A 219 38.79 0.21 -6.41
N ARG A 220 37.95 -0.38 -5.53
CA ARG A 220 37.03 0.31 -4.62
C ARG A 220 37.38 0.01 -3.17
#